data_AF-A0A433RNR3-F1
#
_entry.id   AF-A0A433RNR3-F1
#
_cell.length_a   1.000
_cell.length_b   1.000
_cell.length_c   1.000
_cell.angle_alpha   90.00
_cell.angle_beta   90.00
_cell.angle_gamma   90.00
#
_symmetry.space_group_name_H-M   'P 1'
#
loop_
_entity.id
_entity.type
_entity.pdbx_description
1 polymer ?
#
loop_
_entity_poly.entity_id
_entity_poly.type
_entity_poly.pdbx_seq_one_letter_code
_entity_poly.pdbx_strand_id
1 'polypeptide(L)'
;MAKLLYKLGLFSTRHPKSIIAGLLAILIAVGVMAVVLGPQLKDDMTIPGTPAQDTIDMLKEEFPEVGDAGAQMQIIVKAPEGKTLVDEDVKASLAELAEEVSAIDGVETVVTPDMLQNYNENQTI
;
A
#
# COMPACT_ATOMS: atom_id res chain seq x y z
N MET A 1 -31.49 -13.54 -35.22
CA MET A 1 -30.31 -13.65 -34.32
C MET A 1 -29.44 -14.86 -34.62
N ALA A 2 -29.98 -16.08 -34.73
CA ALA A 2 -29.19 -17.30 -34.99
C ALA A 2 -28.31 -17.26 -36.27
N LYS A 3 -28.77 -16.62 -37.36
CA LYS A 3 -27.97 -16.46 -38.60
C LYS A 3 -26.71 -15.60 -38.43
N LEU A 4 -26.72 -14.62 -37.51
CA LEU A 4 -25.55 -13.77 -37.25
C LEU A 4 -24.48 -14.54 -36.47
N LEU A 5 -24.89 -15.30 -35.46
CA LEU A 5 -24.03 -16.20 -34.69
C LEU A 5 -23.45 -17.31 -35.57
N TYR A 6 -24.24 -17.87 -36.48
CA TYR A 6 -23.76 -18.87 -37.45
C TYR A 6 -22.71 -18.30 -38.39
N LYS A 7 -22.90 -17.07 -38.90
CA LYS A 7 -21.89 -16.39 -39.73
C LYS A 7 -20.61 -16.05 -38.94
N LEU A 8 -20.74 -15.61 -37.68
CA LEU A 8 -19.62 -15.35 -36.78
C LEU A 8 -18.82 -16.63 -36.48
N GLY A 9 -19.52 -17.73 -36.16
CA GLY A 9 -18.89 -19.04 -35.93
C GLY A 9 -18.19 -19.59 -37.18
N LEU A 10 -18.79 -19.41 -38.36
CA LEU A 10 -18.19 -19.85 -39.63
C LEU A 10 -16.99 -18.98 -40.06
N PHE A 11 -16.99 -17.70 -39.68
CA PHE A 11 -15.85 -16.80 -39.87
C PHE A 11 -14.71 -17.15 -38.92
N SER A 12 -15.02 -17.52 -37.68
CA SER A 12 -14.04 -18.01 -36.70
C SER A 12 -13.32 -19.27 -37.14
N THR A 13 -14.02 -20.22 -37.76
CA THR A 13 -13.40 -21.45 -38.24
C THR A 13 -12.62 -21.26 -39.54
N ARG A 14 -12.95 -20.24 -40.35
CA ARG A 14 -12.20 -19.89 -41.57
C ARG A 14 -10.90 -19.16 -41.29
N HIS A 15 -10.81 -18.36 -40.23
CA HIS A 15 -9.61 -17.58 -39.89
C HIS A 15 -9.16 -17.79 -38.43
N PRO A 16 -8.89 -19.03 -38.00
CA PRO A 16 -8.58 -19.34 -36.60
C PRO A 16 -7.33 -18.60 -36.09
N LYS A 17 -6.31 -18.45 -36.95
CA LYS A 17 -5.07 -17.72 -36.59
C LYS A 17 -5.32 -16.24 -36.30
N SER A 18 -6.21 -15.58 -37.05
CA SER A 18 -6.50 -14.15 -36.85
C SER A 18 -7.28 -13.90 -35.58
N ILE A 19 -8.17 -14.82 -35.20
CA ILE A 19 -8.94 -14.71 -33.96
C ILE A 19 -8.07 -15.00 -32.75
N ILE A 20 -7.22 -16.02 -32.82
CA ILE A 20 -6.26 -16.31 -31.75
C ILE A 20 -5.30 -15.12 -31.58
N ALA A 21 -4.78 -14.56 -32.67
CA ALA A 21 -3.93 -13.37 -32.61
C ALA A 21 -4.67 -12.15 -32.04
N GLY A 22 -5.93 -11.92 -32.43
CA GLY A 22 -6.76 -10.85 -31.88
C GLY A 22 -7.02 -11.02 -30.39
N LEU A 23 -7.34 -12.24 -29.95
CA LEU A 23 -7.54 -12.56 -28.53
C LEU A 23 -6.24 -12.36 -27.74
N LEU A 24 -5.11 -12.81 -28.28
CA LEU A 24 -3.80 -12.63 -27.65
C LEU A 24 -3.45 -11.14 -27.53
N ALA A 25 -3.73 -10.35 -28.57
CA ALA A 25 -3.53 -8.91 -28.56
C ALA A 25 -4.40 -8.21 -27.50
N ILE A 26 -5.66 -8.62 -27.34
CA ILE A 26 -6.54 -8.10 -26.28
C ILE A 26 -6.00 -8.47 -24.90
N LEU A 27 -5.57 -9.72 -24.68
CA LEU A 27 -4.99 -10.14 -23.42
C LEU A 27 -3.71 -9.37 -23.08
N ILE A 28 -2.83 -9.15 -24.06
CA ILE A 28 -1.62 -8.36 -23.90
C ILE A 28 -1.99 -6.90 -23.57
N ALA A 29 -2.94 -6.31 -24.28
CA ALA A 29 -3.38 -4.94 -24.03
C ALA A 29 -3.93 -4.77 -22.60
N VAL A 30 -4.77 -5.71 -22.14
CA VAL A 30 -5.29 -5.72 -20.77
C VAL A 30 -4.17 -5.93 -19.74
N GLY A 31 -3.24 -6.85 -20.01
CA GLY A 31 -2.09 -7.10 -19.13
C GLY A 31 -1.19 -5.87 -18.99
N VAL A 32 -0.86 -5.20 -20.10
CA VAL A 32 -0.09 -3.95 -20.11
C VAL A 32 -0.83 -2.86 -19.35
N MET A 33 -2.13 -2.72 -19.58
CA MET A 33 -2.95 -1.73 -18.88
C MET A 33 -2.97 -1.99 -17.36
N ALA A 34 -3.10 -3.24 -16.92
CA ALA A 34 -3.04 -3.59 -15.50
C ALA A 34 -1.66 -3.27 -14.86
N VAL A 35 -0.56 -3.50 -15.58
CA VAL A 35 0.79 -3.16 -15.12
C VAL A 35 0.98 -1.64 -15.06
N VAL A 36 0.49 -0.91 -16.06
CA VAL A 36 0.65 0.55 -16.15
C VAL A 36 -0.18 1.30 -15.11
N LEU A 37 -1.44 0.91 -14.89
CA LEU A 37 -2.27 1.55 -13.87
C LEU A 37 -1.85 1.15 -12.44
N GLY A 38 -1.15 0.03 -12.30
CA GLY A 38 -0.78 -0.57 -11.02
C GLY A 38 -2.01 -1.03 -10.22
N PRO A 39 -1.82 -1.90 -9.22
CA PRO A 39 -2.85 -2.14 -8.23
C PRO A 39 -3.07 -0.86 -7.43
N GLN A 40 -4.10 -0.10 -7.77
CA GLN A 40 -4.61 0.99 -6.94
C GLN A 40 -5.29 0.35 -5.72
N LEU A 41 -4.50 -0.17 -4.76
CA LEU A 41 -4.97 -0.54 -3.42
C LEU A 41 -5.24 0.75 -2.65
N LYS A 42 -6.15 1.59 -3.17
CA LYS A 42 -6.65 2.73 -2.42
C LYS A 42 -7.64 2.17 -1.41
N ASP A 43 -7.23 2.11 -0.15
CA ASP A 43 -8.10 1.84 1.02
C ASP A 43 -9.06 3.02 1.31
N ASP A 44 -9.35 3.83 0.29
CA ASP A 44 -10.23 4.98 0.38
C ASP A 44 -11.69 4.49 0.25
N MET A 45 -12.26 3.98 1.33
CA MET A 45 -13.72 3.86 1.47
C MET A 45 -14.33 5.27 1.57
N THR A 46 -14.35 6.00 0.45
CA THR A 46 -15.03 7.29 0.35
C THR A 46 -16.47 7.08 -0.10
N ILE A 47 -17.41 7.69 0.62
CA ILE A 47 -18.83 7.74 0.24
C ILE A 47 -19.07 9.14 -0.33
N PRO A 48 -19.01 9.31 -1.67
CA PRO A 48 -19.16 10.63 -2.28
C PRO A 48 -20.54 11.23 -1.97
N GLY A 49 -20.58 12.53 -1.66
CA GLY A 49 -21.81 13.28 -1.38
C GLY A 49 -22.24 13.33 0.09
N THR A 50 -21.35 12.99 1.03
CA THR A 50 -21.60 13.20 2.47
C THR A 50 -20.90 14.47 2.96
N PRO A 51 -21.52 15.28 3.84
CA PRO A 51 -20.86 16.45 4.45
C PRO A 51 -19.59 16.10 5.22
N ALA A 52 -19.49 14.86 5.69
CA ALA A 52 -18.28 14.32 6.32
C ALA A 52 -17.13 14.24 5.30
N GLN A 53 -17.39 13.80 4.07
CA GLN A 53 -16.37 13.76 3.02
C GLN A 53 -15.90 15.16 2.65
N ASP A 54 -16.81 16.12 2.47
CA ASP A 54 -16.45 17.51 2.17
C ASP A 54 -15.58 18.14 3.27
N THR A 55 -15.82 17.77 4.54
CA THR A 55 -15.01 18.22 5.68
C THR A 55 -13.62 17.59 5.65
N ILE A 56 -13.51 16.31 5.31
CA ILE A 56 -12.22 15.62 5.16
C ILE A 56 -11.43 16.18 3.98
N ASP A 57 -12.11 16.51 2.89
CA ASP A 57 -11.49 17.10 1.70
C ASP A 57 -10.98 18.53 1.99
N MET A 58 -11.75 19.35 2.71
CA MET A 58 -11.29 20.66 3.23
C MET A 58 -10.12 20.52 4.20
N LEU A 59 -10.16 19.51 5.09
CA LEU A 59 -9.08 19.28 6.04
C LEU A 59 -7.78 18.91 5.31
N LYS A 60 -7.84 18.13 4.24
CA LYS A 60 -6.68 17.81 3.37
C LYS A 60 -6.17 19.04 2.62
N GLU A 61 -7.04 19.93 2.19
CA GLU A 61 -6.67 21.15 1.45
C GLU A 61 -6.00 22.20 2.35
N GLU A 62 -6.54 22.42 3.56
CA GLU A 62 -6.03 23.41 4.52
C GLU A 62 -4.85 22.89 5.35
N PHE A 63 -4.75 21.58 5.57
CA PHE A 63 -3.66 20.94 6.30
C PHE A 63 -3.00 19.84 5.45
N PRO A 64 -2.30 20.22 4.37
CA PRO A 64 -1.63 19.25 3.50
C PRO A 64 -0.61 18.40 4.27
N GLU A 65 0.07 18.96 5.27
CA GLU A 65 1.03 18.24 6.12
C GLU A 65 0.41 17.05 6.89
N VAL A 66 -0.89 17.08 7.17
CA VAL A 66 -1.61 15.99 7.87
C VAL A 66 -2.13 14.95 6.87
N GLY A 67 -2.43 15.37 5.64
CA GLY A 67 -2.80 14.48 4.53
C GLY A 67 -1.61 13.77 3.90
N ASP A 68 -0.43 14.40 3.94
CA ASP A 68 0.87 13.89 3.51
C ASP A 68 1.66 13.27 4.68
N ALA A 69 1.03 13.03 5.84
CA ALA A 69 1.58 12.13 6.83
C ALA A 69 1.74 10.78 6.13
N GLY A 70 2.95 10.56 5.60
CA GLY A 70 3.28 9.44 4.74
C GLY A 70 2.93 8.13 5.41
N ALA A 71 2.99 7.04 4.64
CA ALA A 71 2.68 5.71 5.13
C ALA A 71 3.33 5.46 6.52
N GLN A 72 2.51 5.40 7.57
CA GLN A 72 3.00 5.18 8.92
C GLN A 72 3.29 3.69 9.08
N MET A 73 4.55 3.34 9.32
CA MET A 73 4.96 1.97 9.60
C MET A 73 5.20 1.80 11.10
N GLN A 74 4.50 0.85 11.72
CA GLN A 74 4.69 0.51 13.13
C GLN A 74 5.54 -0.76 13.24
N ILE A 75 6.68 -0.65 13.93
CA ILE A 75 7.55 -1.78 14.26
C ILE A 75 7.40 -2.09 15.75
N ILE A 76 7.06 -3.33 16.08
CA ILE A 76 6.93 -3.80 17.46
C ILE A 76 8.19 -4.59 17.82
N VAL A 77 8.90 -4.12 18.85
CA VAL A 77 10.13 -4.73 19.34
C VAL A 77 9.88 -5.36 20.71
N LYS A 78 10.53 -6.50 20.97
CA LYS A 78 10.44 -7.19 22.26
C LYS A 78 11.84 -7.33 22.85
N ALA A 79 11.99 -7.00 24.12
CA ALA A 79 13.23 -7.18 24.84
C ALA A 79 13.59 -8.68 24.99
N PRO A 80 14.90 -9.04 25.01
CA PRO A 80 15.35 -10.40 25.28
C PRO A 80 14.87 -10.92 26.65
N GLU A 81 14.78 -12.24 26.82
CA GLU A 81 14.36 -12.82 28.11
C GLU A 81 15.25 -12.34 29.26
N GLY A 82 14.62 -11.77 30.30
CA GLY A 82 15.29 -11.23 31.48
C GLY A 82 15.82 -9.80 31.34
N LYS A 83 15.61 -9.13 30.21
CA LYS A 83 15.94 -7.71 29.99
C LYS A 83 14.69 -6.87 29.73
N THR A 84 14.79 -5.57 29.94
CA THR A 84 13.75 -4.58 29.59
C THR A 84 14.20 -3.72 28.41
N LEU A 85 13.25 -3.09 27.73
CA LEU A 85 13.55 -2.09 26.69
C LEU A 85 14.19 -0.81 27.27
N VAL A 86 14.25 -0.70 28.61
CA VAL A 86 14.84 0.43 29.32
C VAL A 86 16.31 0.17 29.69
N ASP A 87 16.79 -1.06 29.53
CA ASP A 87 18.19 -1.40 29.78
C ASP A 87 19.09 -0.70 28.75
N GLU A 88 20.22 -0.15 29.21
CA GLU A 88 21.13 0.66 28.39
C GLU A 88 21.65 -0.09 27.16
N ASP A 89 21.94 -1.40 27.30
CA ASP A 89 22.33 -2.28 26.19
C ASP A 89 21.24 -2.37 25.09
N VAL A 90 19.99 -2.46 25.52
CA VAL A 90 18.84 -2.65 24.61
C VAL A 90 18.50 -1.31 23.94
N LYS A 91 18.58 -0.20 24.67
CA LYS A 91 18.43 1.14 24.12
C LYS A 91 19.49 1.45 23.06
N ALA A 92 20.75 1.10 23.30
CA ALA A 92 21.81 1.28 22.31
C ALA A 92 21.48 0.52 21.01
N SER A 93 21.02 -0.73 21.14
CA SER A 93 20.60 -1.55 19.98
C SER A 93 19.38 -0.97 19.25
N LEU A 94 18.42 -0.37 19.97
CA LEU A 94 17.26 0.30 19.37
C LEU A 94 17.64 1.61 18.68
N ALA A 95 18.62 2.35 19.22
CA ALA A 95 19.13 3.56 18.61
C ALA A 95 19.87 3.27 17.30
N GLU A 96 20.69 2.21 17.26
CA GLU A 96 21.33 1.74 16.03
C GLU A 96 20.29 1.33 14.98
N LEU A 97 19.25 0.58 15.38
CA LEU A 97 18.16 0.21 14.47
C LEU A 97 17.41 1.44 13.95
N ALA A 98 17.15 2.43 14.80
CA ALA A 98 16.48 3.67 14.40
C ALA A 98 17.33 4.48 13.40
N GLU A 99 18.64 4.52 13.59
CA GLU A 99 19.58 5.16 12.67
C GLU A 99 19.59 4.45 11.31
N GLU A 100 19.66 3.12 11.30
CA GLU A 100 19.61 2.32 10.07
C GLU A 100 18.31 2.53 9.30
N VAL A 101 17.17 2.57 10.00
CA VAL A 101 15.85 2.83 9.38
C VAL A 101 15.76 4.27 8.86
N SER A 102 16.28 5.25 9.60
CA SER A 102 16.29 6.65 9.14
C SER A 102 17.17 6.89 7.91
N ALA A 103 18.13 6.01 7.65
CA ALA A 103 19.00 6.08 6.47
C ALA A 103 18.35 5.51 5.19
N ILE A 104 17.17 4.87 5.30
CA ILE A 104 16.43 4.34 4.16
C ILE A 104 15.78 5.49 3.39
N ASP A 105 15.96 5.49 2.06
CA ASP A 105 15.37 6.49 1.17
C ASP A 105 13.83 6.46 1.27
N GLY A 106 13.24 7.62 1.55
CA GLY A 106 11.79 7.78 1.77
C GLY A 106 11.34 7.76 3.24
N VAL A 107 12.25 7.60 4.22
CA VAL A 107 11.93 7.74 5.65
C VAL A 107 12.18 9.18 6.09
N GLU A 108 11.11 9.91 6.42
CA GLU A 108 11.20 11.30 6.85
C GLU A 108 11.41 11.44 8.36
N THR A 109 10.74 10.59 9.16
CA THR A 109 10.84 10.60 10.61
C THR A 109 10.83 9.18 11.18
N VAL A 110 11.66 8.96 12.21
CA VAL A 110 11.66 7.74 13.02
C VAL A 110 11.44 8.16 14.47
N VAL A 111 10.48 7.53 15.13
CA VAL A 111 10.16 7.79 16.54
C VAL A 111 10.38 6.52 17.34
N THR A 112 11.25 6.59 18.35
CA THR A 112 11.59 5.44 19.18
C THR A 112 10.66 5.33 20.40
N PRO A 113 10.53 4.12 20.99
CA PRO A 113 9.72 3.93 22.19
C PRO A 113 10.09 4.84 23.38
N ASP A 114 11.38 5.18 23.51
CA ASP A 114 11.88 6.09 24.54
C ASP A 114 11.31 7.51 24.43
N MET A 115 11.08 7.98 23.19
CA MET A 115 10.53 9.32 22.94
C MET A 115 9.05 9.40 23.31
N LEU A 116 8.30 8.31 23.12
CA LEU A 116 6.86 8.25 23.37
C LEU A 116 6.49 7.64 24.72
N GLN A 117 7.46 7.01 25.40
CA GLN A 117 7.25 6.22 26.62
C GLN A 117 6.14 5.16 26.46
N ASN A 118 6.01 4.59 25.26
CA ASN A 118 4.92 3.68 24.89
C ASN A 118 5.21 2.21 25.28
N TYR A 119 5.66 1.99 26.50
CA TYR A 119 5.98 0.67 27.01
C TYR A 119 4.76 -0.03 27.62
N ASN A 120 4.74 -1.36 27.54
CA ASN A 120 3.84 -2.18 28.35
C ASN A 120 4.21 -2.08 29.85
N GLU A 121 3.30 -2.49 30.73
CA GLU A 121 3.45 -2.45 32.21
C GLU A 121 4.75 -3.12 32.69
N ASN A 122 5.21 -4.14 31.97
CA ASN A 122 6.45 -4.87 32.26
C ASN A 122 7.69 -4.36 31.50
N GLN A 123 7.57 -3.30 30.70
CA GLN A 123 8.66 -2.69 29.92
C GLN A 123 9.44 -3.65 29.00
N THR A 124 8.78 -4.73 28.57
CA THR A 124 9.35 -5.78 27.71
C THR A 124 8.94 -5.65 26.25
N ILE A 125 7.92 -4.84 25.96
CA ILE A 125 7.33 -4.53 24.65
C ILE A 125 6.94 -3.05 24.69
#